data_AF-A0A5E4D420-F1
#
_entry.id   AF-A0A5E4D420-F1
#
_cell.length_a   1.000
_cell.length_b   1.000
_cell.length_c   1.000
_cell.angle_alpha   90.00
_cell.angle_beta   90.00
_cell.angle_gamma   90.00
#
_symmetry.space_group_name_H-M   'P 1'
#
loop_
_entity.id
_entity.type
_entity.pdbx_description
1 polymer ?
#
loop_
_entity_poly.entity_id
_entity_poly.type
_entity_poly.pdbx_seq_one_letter_code
_entity_poly.pdbx_strand_id
1 'polypeptide(L)'
;LCTQGDASQVIGPLTEGQKRNVAVVNSLYKLHQSVTKVVSSQNSFPAVAEQTIMSALKTIHALMGNAVQPLLTSVGDAIEAIIITMHQEDFSGSLSSSGKPDVPCSLYMKELQGFITRVMSDYFKHFDCLDFVFDNTEAIAQRAIELFIRNASLIRPLGEGGKMRLAADFAQMELAVGPFCRRVSDLGKSYRMLRSFR
;
A
#
# COMPACT_ATOMS: atom_id res chain seq x y z
N LEU A 1 1.07 23.57 -0.19
CA LEU A 1 0.93 22.11 -0.41
C LEU A 1 0.42 21.89 -1.81
N CYS A 2 0.96 20.91 -2.55
CA CYS A 2 0.38 20.52 -3.84
C CYS A 2 -0.64 19.42 -3.57
N THR A 3 -1.88 19.57 -4.05
CA THR A 3 -2.95 18.59 -3.79
C THR A 3 -3.72 18.17 -5.05
N GLN A 4 -3.24 18.59 -6.22
CA GLN A 4 -3.88 18.34 -7.52
C GLN A 4 -3.07 17.32 -8.34
N GLY A 5 -3.26 17.26 -9.66
CA GLY A 5 -2.66 16.23 -10.53
C GLY A 5 -1.13 16.09 -10.40
N ASP A 6 -0.42 17.18 -10.17
CA ASP A 6 1.03 17.15 -9.92
C ASP A 6 1.38 16.33 -8.66
N ALA A 7 0.51 16.22 -7.67
CA ALA A 7 0.75 15.46 -6.45
C ALA A 7 0.42 13.96 -6.57
N SER A 8 -0.28 13.52 -7.63
CA SER A 8 -0.88 12.19 -7.71
C SER A 8 -0.27 11.25 -8.75
N GLN A 9 0.66 11.69 -9.60
CA GLN A 9 1.26 10.86 -10.65
C GLN A 9 1.96 9.60 -10.09
N VAL A 10 1.77 8.44 -10.75
CA VAL A 10 2.38 7.15 -10.35
C VAL A 10 3.07 6.39 -11.50
N ILE A 11 3.20 7.00 -12.68
CA ILE A 11 3.77 6.36 -13.88
C ILE A 11 5.26 6.70 -14.08
N GLY A 12 5.64 7.95 -13.80
CA GLY A 12 6.97 8.50 -14.07
C GLY A 12 7.75 8.87 -12.81
N PRO A 13 8.91 9.55 -12.92
CA PRO A 13 9.63 10.02 -11.75
C PRO A 13 8.80 11.04 -10.94
N LEU A 14 9.20 11.26 -9.68
CA LEU A 14 8.62 12.27 -8.82
C LEU A 14 8.49 13.63 -9.52
N THR A 15 7.28 14.18 -9.50
CA THR A 15 7.02 15.55 -9.97
C THR A 15 7.58 16.58 -8.98
N GLU A 16 7.68 17.83 -9.40
CA GLU A 16 8.04 18.93 -8.49
C GLU A 16 7.01 19.13 -7.36
N GLY A 17 5.72 18.88 -7.64
CA GLY A 17 4.66 18.89 -6.64
C GLY A 17 4.86 17.84 -5.55
N GLN A 18 5.19 16.61 -5.95
CA GLN A 18 5.46 15.52 -5.03
C GLN A 18 6.76 15.73 -4.24
N LYS A 19 7.85 16.18 -4.88
CA LYS A 19 9.10 16.54 -4.19
C LYS A 19 8.86 17.62 -3.14
N ARG A 20 8.05 18.63 -3.46
CA ARG A 20 7.66 19.68 -2.50
C ARG A 20 6.87 19.09 -1.32
N ASN A 21 5.91 18.22 -1.58
CA ASN A 21 5.15 17.57 -0.51
C ASN A 21 6.04 16.70 0.38
N VAL A 22 6.96 15.92 -0.20
CA VAL A 22 7.99 15.17 0.54
C VAL A 22 8.77 16.10 1.47
N ALA A 23 9.32 17.19 0.94
CA ALA A 23 10.09 18.15 1.74
C ALA A 23 9.28 18.72 2.90
N VAL A 24 8.02 19.11 2.64
CA VAL A 24 7.11 19.63 3.67
C VAL A 24 6.81 18.57 4.73
N VAL A 25 6.46 17.35 4.34
CA VAL A 25 6.14 16.26 5.29
C VAL A 25 7.35 15.91 6.15
N ASN A 26 8.56 15.85 5.57
CA ASN A 26 9.77 15.58 6.34
C ASN A 26 10.09 16.71 7.34
N SER A 27 9.89 17.97 6.95
CA SER A 27 10.03 19.11 7.87
C SER A 27 9.00 19.09 9.00
N LEU A 28 7.72 18.81 8.68
CA LEU A 28 6.64 18.70 9.65
C LEU A 28 6.88 17.53 10.62
N TYR A 29 7.38 16.40 10.12
CA TYR A 29 7.73 15.25 10.95
C TYR A 29 8.86 15.57 11.94
N LYS A 30 9.93 16.23 11.48
CA LYS A 30 11.05 16.67 12.33
C LYS A 30 10.59 17.65 13.41
N LEU A 31 9.70 18.58 13.06
CA LEU A 31 9.08 19.49 14.01
C LEU A 31 8.25 18.71 15.04
N HIS A 32 7.39 17.81 14.58
CA HIS A 32 6.58 16.97 15.44
C HIS A 32 7.43 16.20 16.45
N GLN A 33 8.45 15.47 15.99
CA GLN A 33 9.35 14.71 16.85
C GLN A 33 10.07 15.59 17.88
N SER A 34 10.57 16.75 17.45
CA SER A 34 11.32 17.66 18.31
C SER A 34 10.42 18.24 19.41
N VAL A 35 9.21 18.67 19.07
CA VAL A 35 8.25 19.20 20.04
C VAL A 35 7.75 18.10 20.98
N THR A 36 7.41 16.91 20.48
CA THR A 36 7.04 15.76 21.34
C THR A 36 8.15 15.44 22.33
N LYS A 37 9.42 15.42 21.89
CA LYS A 37 10.58 15.15 22.75
C LYS A 37 10.74 16.22 23.84
N VAL A 38 10.57 17.50 23.49
CA VAL A 38 10.63 18.59 24.48
C VAL A 38 9.55 18.39 25.54
N VAL A 39 8.30 18.17 25.14
CA VAL A 39 7.18 17.95 26.06
C VAL A 39 7.43 16.75 26.97
N SER A 40 7.86 15.61 26.41
CA SER A 40 8.09 14.38 27.21
C SER A 40 9.31 14.47 28.13
N SER A 41 10.26 15.36 27.85
CA SER A 41 11.50 15.50 28.64
C SER A 41 11.36 16.41 29.87
N GLN A 42 10.24 17.13 30.00
CA GLN A 42 10.02 18.09 31.06
C GLN A 42 9.27 17.43 32.23
N ASN A 43 9.92 17.31 33.38
CA ASN A 43 9.35 16.67 34.58
C ASN A 43 8.16 17.42 35.21
N SER A 44 7.96 18.69 34.86
CA SER A 44 6.91 19.55 35.43
C SER A 44 6.28 20.44 34.36
N PHE A 45 5.81 19.83 33.27
CA PHE A 45 5.12 20.54 32.21
C PHE A 45 3.67 20.85 32.62
N PRO A 46 3.17 22.10 32.51
CA PRO A 46 1.79 22.40 32.85
C PRO A 46 0.80 21.62 31.97
N ALA A 47 -0.14 20.89 32.57
CA ALA A 47 -1.07 20.00 31.86
C ALA A 47 -1.87 20.69 30.74
N VAL A 48 -2.29 21.95 30.96
CA VAL A 48 -3.01 22.74 29.94
C VAL A 48 -2.12 23.03 28.74
N ALA A 49 -0.84 23.35 28.97
CA ALA A 49 0.12 23.58 27.89
C ALA A 49 0.41 22.27 27.15
N GLU A 50 0.58 21.15 27.87
CA GLU A 50 0.78 19.82 27.28
C GLU A 50 -0.37 19.47 26.33
N GLN A 51 -1.61 19.57 26.82
CA GLN A 51 -2.80 19.27 26.02
C GLN A 51 -2.91 20.16 24.79
N THR A 52 -2.61 21.46 24.93
CA THR A 52 -2.63 22.42 23.81
C THR A 52 -1.60 22.04 22.75
N ILE A 53 -0.38 21.70 23.17
CA ILE A 53 0.69 21.29 22.24
C ILE A 53 0.35 19.96 21.57
N MET A 54 -0.14 18.97 22.32
CA MET A 54 -0.56 17.68 21.76
C MET A 54 -1.70 17.83 20.74
N SER A 55 -2.62 18.78 20.95
CA SER A 55 -3.66 19.13 19.97
C SER A 55 -3.08 19.73 18.68
N ALA A 56 -2.12 20.66 18.81
CA ALA A 56 -1.41 21.22 17.66
C ALA A 56 -0.61 20.16 16.88
N LEU A 57 0.05 19.23 17.58
CA LEU A 57 0.76 18.11 16.97
C LEU A 57 -0.15 17.18 16.16
N LYS A 58 -1.37 16.91 16.65
CA LYS A 58 -2.38 16.17 15.87
C LYS A 58 -2.74 16.89 14.57
N THR A 59 -2.82 18.22 14.60
CA THR A 59 -3.09 19.02 13.40
C THR A 59 -1.93 18.95 12.40
N ILE A 60 -0.68 18.96 12.87
CA ILE A 60 0.51 18.73 12.04
C ILE A 60 0.47 17.34 11.40
N HIS A 61 0.12 16.31 12.16
CA HIS A 61 0.01 14.95 11.65
C HIS A 61 -1.08 14.84 10.57
N ALA A 62 -2.24 15.47 10.77
CA ALA A 62 -3.29 15.54 9.75
C ALA A 62 -2.83 16.29 8.48
N LEU A 63 -2.04 17.35 8.64
CA LEU A 63 -1.47 18.09 7.51
C LEU A 63 -0.49 17.24 6.69
N MET A 64 0.32 16.40 7.36
CA MET A 64 1.15 15.40 6.70
C MET A 64 0.28 14.42 5.89
N GLY A 65 -0.79 13.89 6.50
CA GLY A 65 -1.83 13.09 5.83
C GLY A 65 -2.33 13.72 4.53
N ASN A 66 -2.83 14.94 4.62
CA ASN A 66 -3.40 15.67 3.48
C ASN A 66 -2.39 15.90 2.34
N ALA A 67 -1.10 16.02 2.66
CA ALA A 67 -0.05 16.20 1.65
C ALA A 67 0.27 14.92 0.86
N VAL A 68 0.12 13.75 1.50
CA VAL A 68 0.43 12.45 0.90
C VAL A 68 -0.81 11.78 0.30
N GLN A 69 -2.01 12.17 0.75
CA GLN A 69 -3.29 11.58 0.33
C GLN A 69 -3.49 11.48 -1.20
N PRO A 70 -3.17 12.50 -2.04
CA PRO A 70 -3.36 12.37 -3.49
C PRO A 70 -2.52 11.25 -4.11
N LEU A 71 -1.30 11.05 -3.61
CA LEU A 71 -0.43 9.95 -4.05
C LEU A 71 -0.98 8.61 -3.58
N LEU A 72 -1.39 8.49 -2.31
CA LEU A 72 -1.98 7.27 -1.75
C LEU A 72 -3.23 6.84 -2.53
N THR A 73 -4.13 7.79 -2.83
CA THR A 73 -5.33 7.54 -3.62
C THR A 73 -4.96 7.02 -5.02
N SER A 74 -4.05 7.69 -5.74
CA SER A 74 -3.67 7.24 -7.08
C SER A 74 -2.96 5.89 -7.08
N VAL A 75 -2.17 5.57 -6.04
CA VAL A 75 -1.57 4.24 -5.87
C VAL A 75 -2.66 3.18 -5.69
N GLY A 76 -3.65 3.45 -4.83
CA GLY A 76 -4.79 2.56 -4.61
C GLY A 76 -5.59 2.32 -5.89
N ASP A 77 -5.91 3.38 -6.64
CA ASP A 77 -6.66 3.29 -7.90
C ASP A 77 -5.89 2.49 -8.96
N ALA A 78 -4.58 2.71 -9.07
CA ALA A 78 -3.73 1.94 -9.99
C ALA A 78 -3.65 0.46 -9.62
N ILE A 79 -3.57 0.13 -8.32
CA ILE A 79 -3.60 -1.26 -7.85
C ILE A 79 -4.94 -1.92 -8.18
N GLU A 80 -6.07 -1.23 -7.96
CA GLU A 80 -7.38 -1.76 -8.32
C GLU A 80 -7.47 -2.00 -9.83
N ALA A 81 -6.98 -1.07 -10.66
CA ALA A 81 -6.93 -1.22 -12.11
C ALA A 81 -6.11 -2.45 -12.54
N ILE A 82 -4.93 -2.66 -11.95
CA ILE A 82 -4.09 -3.84 -12.21
C ILE A 82 -4.82 -5.13 -11.78
N ILE A 83 -5.44 -5.16 -10.60
CA ILE A 83 -6.17 -6.35 -10.12
C ILE A 83 -7.33 -6.69 -11.08
N ILE A 84 -8.04 -5.70 -11.61
CA ILE A 84 -9.16 -5.92 -12.55
C ILE A 84 -8.69 -6.60 -13.83
N THR A 85 -7.43 -6.39 -14.28
CA THR A 85 -6.92 -7.05 -15.49
C THR A 85 -6.79 -8.57 -15.32
N MET A 86 -6.93 -9.12 -14.11
CA MET A 86 -7.02 -10.57 -13.91
C MET A 86 -8.14 -11.22 -14.73
N HIS A 87 -9.24 -10.50 -14.99
CA HIS A 87 -10.35 -11.02 -15.80
C HIS A 87 -10.02 -11.10 -17.30
N GLN A 88 -8.87 -10.60 -17.73
CA GLN A 88 -8.35 -10.74 -19.09
C GLN A 88 -7.51 -12.01 -19.26
N GLU A 89 -7.17 -12.71 -18.15
CA GLU A 89 -6.47 -13.98 -18.22
C GLU A 89 -7.40 -15.16 -18.48
N ASP A 90 -6.88 -16.17 -19.17
CA ASP A 90 -7.60 -17.43 -19.38
C ASP A 90 -7.41 -18.39 -18.20
N PHE A 91 -8.47 -18.50 -17.39
CA PHE A 91 -8.60 -19.47 -16.29
C PHE A 91 -9.47 -20.69 -16.65
N SER A 92 -9.90 -20.82 -17.91
CA SER A 92 -10.78 -21.91 -18.36
C SER A 92 -10.05 -23.23 -18.59
N GLY A 93 -8.72 -23.18 -18.75
CA GLY A 93 -7.88 -24.32 -19.13
C GLY A 93 -7.94 -25.53 -18.19
N SER A 94 -7.77 -26.72 -18.78
CA SER A 94 -7.57 -27.98 -18.06
C SER A 94 -6.14 -28.12 -17.55
N LEU A 95 -5.91 -29.07 -16.63
CA LEU A 95 -4.54 -29.43 -16.20
C LEU A 95 -3.72 -29.85 -17.42
N SER A 96 -2.50 -29.30 -17.57
CA SER A 96 -1.56 -29.76 -18.58
C SER A 96 -1.14 -31.20 -18.29
N SER A 97 -1.25 -32.09 -19.28
CA SER A 97 -0.81 -33.50 -19.19
C SER A 97 0.72 -33.67 -19.12
N SER A 98 1.48 -32.60 -19.33
CA SER A 98 2.92 -32.55 -19.16
C SER A 98 3.24 -32.26 -17.70
N GLY A 99 3.76 -33.26 -16.97
CA GLY A 99 4.08 -33.21 -15.53
C GLY A 99 5.21 -32.25 -15.13
N LYS A 100 5.28 -31.05 -15.72
CA LYS A 100 6.14 -29.95 -15.26
C LYS A 100 5.33 -29.03 -14.33
N PRO A 101 5.76 -28.85 -13.06
CA PRO A 101 5.01 -28.12 -12.05
C PRO A 101 5.22 -26.59 -12.10
N ASP A 102 5.68 -26.02 -13.21
CA ASP A 102 5.77 -24.56 -13.34
C ASP A 102 4.39 -24.02 -13.71
N VAL A 103 3.58 -23.74 -12.70
CA VAL A 103 2.40 -22.88 -12.86
C VAL A 103 2.92 -21.45 -12.96
N PRO A 104 2.94 -20.83 -14.15
CA PRO A 104 3.48 -19.50 -14.31
C PRO A 104 2.65 -18.51 -13.49
N CYS A 105 3.33 -17.62 -12.74
CA CYS A 105 2.69 -16.49 -12.09
C CYS A 105 1.96 -15.64 -13.15
N SER A 106 0.70 -15.32 -12.86
CA SER A 106 -0.18 -14.53 -13.70
C SER A 106 0.43 -13.17 -14.03
N LEU A 107 0.16 -12.65 -15.23
CA LEU A 107 0.73 -11.41 -15.73
C LEU A 107 0.29 -10.21 -14.88
N TYR A 108 -1.00 -10.13 -14.53
CA TYR A 108 -1.50 -9.06 -13.65
C TYR A 108 -0.79 -9.08 -12.28
N MET A 109 -0.47 -10.28 -11.78
CA MET A 109 0.21 -10.45 -10.49
C MET A 109 1.68 -10.01 -10.57
N LYS A 110 2.39 -10.32 -11.67
CA LYS A 110 3.74 -9.80 -11.94
C LYS A 110 3.74 -8.27 -12.06
N GLU A 111 2.76 -7.73 -12.77
CA GLU A 111 2.60 -6.27 -12.91
C GLU A 111 2.33 -5.63 -11.55
N LEU A 112 1.46 -6.21 -10.73
CA LEU A 112 1.15 -5.73 -9.37
C LEU A 112 2.40 -5.71 -8.49
N GLN A 113 3.18 -6.79 -8.47
CA GLN A 113 4.44 -6.88 -7.72
C GLN A 113 5.44 -5.81 -8.17
N GLY A 114 5.61 -5.65 -9.49
CA GLY A 114 6.48 -4.64 -10.07
C GLY A 114 6.02 -3.22 -9.76
N PHE A 115 4.71 -2.95 -9.83
CA PHE A 115 4.14 -1.64 -9.51
C PHE A 115 4.34 -1.29 -8.03
N ILE A 116 3.99 -2.18 -7.10
CA ILE A 116 4.14 -1.94 -5.64
C ILE A 116 5.61 -1.71 -5.28
N THR A 117 6.52 -2.51 -5.84
CA THR A 117 7.97 -2.35 -5.62
C THR A 117 8.46 -0.99 -6.09
N ARG A 118 8.06 -0.56 -7.30
CA ARG A 118 8.39 0.78 -7.82
C ARG A 118 7.78 1.88 -6.97
N VAL A 119 6.53 1.72 -6.52
CA VAL A 119 5.87 2.74 -5.71
C VAL A 119 6.64 3.02 -4.41
N MET A 120 7.09 1.97 -3.73
CA MET A 120 7.92 2.11 -2.53
C MET A 120 9.29 2.72 -2.85
N SER A 121 9.94 2.24 -3.91
CA SER A 121 11.26 2.72 -4.32
C SER A 121 11.24 4.15 -4.84
N ASP A 122 10.23 4.58 -5.57
CA ASP A 122 10.35 5.80 -6.38
C ASP A 122 9.65 6.98 -5.72
N TYR A 123 8.63 6.71 -4.89
CA TYR A 123 7.88 7.77 -4.19
C TYR A 123 8.07 7.68 -2.68
N PHE A 124 7.76 6.55 -2.05
CA PHE A 124 7.67 6.50 -0.58
C PHE A 124 9.02 6.46 0.14
N LYS A 125 10.11 5.99 -0.50
CA LYS A 125 11.46 5.99 0.10
C LYS A 125 11.95 7.37 0.53
N HIS A 126 11.38 8.44 -0.02
CA HIS A 126 11.83 9.80 0.22
C HIS A 126 11.27 10.42 1.50
N PHE A 127 10.31 9.76 2.15
CA PHE A 127 9.75 10.20 3.42
C PHE A 127 10.59 9.66 4.60
N ASP A 128 10.95 10.55 5.52
CA ASP A 128 11.72 10.19 6.73
C ASP A 128 10.84 9.48 7.77
N CYS A 129 9.51 9.65 7.68
CA CYS A 129 8.51 9.14 8.64
C CYS A 129 8.01 7.74 8.25
N LEU A 130 8.87 6.73 8.37
CA LEU A 130 8.56 5.36 7.94
C LEU A 130 7.29 4.79 8.57
N ASP A 131 7.06 5.02 9.87
CA ASP A 131 5.86 4.50 10.52
C ASP A 131 4.57 5.08 9.92
N PHE A 132 4.57 6.39 9.67
CA PHE A 132 3.46 7.06 9.02
C PHE A 132 3.25 6.52 7.59
N VAL A 133 4.32 6.25 6.84
CA VAL A 133 4.21 5.65 5.50
C VAL A 133 3.57 4.27 5.59
N PHE A 134 4.08 3.39 6.47
CA PHE A 134 3.57 2.03 6.61
C PHE A 134 2.12 2.00 7.07
N ASP A 135 1.71 2.84 8.02
CA ASP A 135 0.31 2.89 8.47
C ASP A 135 -0.65 3.21 7.31
N ASN A 136 -0.22 4.07 6.37
CA ASN A 136 -1.01 4.41 5.19
C ASN A 136 -0.94 3.34 4.09
N THR A 137 0.23 2.74 3.83
CA THR A 137 0.38 1.72 2.79
C THR A 137 -0.21 0.37 3.22
N GLU A 138 -0.24 0.05 4.52
CA GLU A 138 -0.92 -1.13 5.05
C GLU A 138 -2.44 -1.08 4.79
N ALA A 139 -3.06 0.11 4.88
CA ALA A 139 -4.46 0.28 4.50
C ALA A 139 -4.70 -0.01 3.01
N ILE A 140 -3.76 0.40 2.14
CA ILE A 140 -3.80 0.06 0.70
C ILE A 140 -3.64 -1.45 0.50
N ALA A 141 -2.72 -2.10 1.21
CA ALA A 141 -2.51 -3.54 1.15
C ALA A 141 -3.75 -4.34 1.59
N GLN A 142 -4.39 -3.94 2.69
CA GLN A 142 -5.65 -4.54 3.15
C GLN A 142 -6.73 -4.46 2.07
N ARG A 143 -6.89 -3.27 1.46
CA ARG A 143 -7.87 -3.05 0.41
C ARG A 143 -7.54 -3.86 -0.86
N ALA A 144 -6.27 -3.91 -1.25
CA ALA A 144 -5.81 -4.68 -2.40
C ALA A 144 -6.14 -6.17 -2.23
N ILE A 145 -5.91 -6.75 -1.05
CA ILE A 145 -6.29 -8.13 -0.73
C ILE A 145 -7.79 -8.34 -0.87
N GLU A 146 -8.62 -7.47 -0.29
CA GLU A 146 -10.08 -7.58 -0.39
C GLU A 146 -10.58 -7.52 -1.84
N LEU A 147 -10.02 -6.59 -2.63
CA LEU A 147 -10.32 -6.44 -4.05
C LEU A 147 -9.90 -7.67 -4.85
N PHE A 148 -8.70 -8.20 -4.58
CA PHE A 148 -8.21 -9.42 -5.21
C PHE A 148 -9.15 -10.60 -4.93
N ILE A 149 -9.50 -10.84 -3.67
CA ILE A 149 -10.40 -11.95 -3.27
C ILE A 149 -11.78 -11.81 -3.92
N ARG A 150 -12.32 -10.59 -3.92
CA ARG A 150 -13.61 -10.29 -4.55
C ARG A 150 -13.58 -10.62 -6.05
N ASN A 151 -12.56 -10.15 -6.77
CA ASN A 151 -12.45 -10.39 -8.20
C ASN A 151 -12.14 -11.86 -8.52
N ALA A 152 -11.25 -12.49 -7.76
CA ALA A 152 -10.93 -13.91 -7.88
C ALA A 152 -12.18 -14.80 -7.75
N SER A 153 -13.06 -14.47 -6.81
CA SER A 153 -14.30 -15.21 -6.58
C SER A 153 -15.27 -15.18 -7.78
N LEU A 154 -15.17 -14.13 -8.62
CA LEU A 154 -16.03 -13.90 -9.78
C LEU A 154 -15.53 -14.54 -11.08
N ILE A 155 -14.28 -15.06 -11.12
CA ILE A 155 -13.69 -15.63 -12.34
C ILE A 155 -14.51 -16.81 -12.82
N ARG A 156 -15.05 -16.74 -14.05
CA ARG A 156 -15.74 -17.84 -14.73
C ARG A 156 -15.51 -17.74 -16.25
N PRO A 157 -15.43 -18.87 -16.99
CA PRO A 157 -15.36 -20.24 -16.50
C PRO A 157 -14.02 -20.54 -15.81
N LEU A 158 -14.02 -21.46 -14.84
CA LEU A 158 -12.84 -21.81 -14.04
C LEU A 158 -12.55 -23.31 -14.16
N GLY A 159 -11.53 -23.66 -14.95
CA GLY A 159 -11.05 -25.02 -15.14
C GLY A 159 -10.03 -25.44 -14.07
N GLU A 160 -9.68 -26.73 -14.02
CA GLU A 160 -8.71 -27.27 -13.04
C GLU A 160 -7.33 -26.61 -13.14
N GLY A 161 -6.86 -26.30 -14.36
CA GLY A 161 -5.60 -25.56 -14.55
C GLY A 161 -5.69 -24.12 -14.04
N GLY A 162 -6.85 -23.47 -14.26
CA GLY A 162 -7.14 -22.14 -13.72
C GLY A 162 -7.20 -22.12 -12.19
N LYS A 163 -7.78 -23.14 -11.54
CA LYS A 163 -7.78 -23.26 -10.08
C LYS A 163 -6.36 -23.31 -9.51
N MET A 164 -5.48 -24.12 -10.11
CA MET A 164 -4.08 -24.22 -9.70
C MET A 164 -3.33 -22.89 -9.88
N ARG A 165 -3.58 -22.18 -10.99
CA ARG A 165 -3.01 -20.83 -11.21
C ARG A 165 -3.51 -19.84 -10.17
N LEU A 166 -4.81 -19.81 -9.91
CA LEU A 166 -5.39 -18.90 -8.92
C LEU A 166 -4.84 -19.20 -7.51
N ALA A 167 -4.70 -20.47 -7.13
CA ALA A 167 -4.06 -20.85 -5.86
C ALA A 167 -2.60 -20.37 -5.76
N ALA A 168 -1.85 -20.41 -6.86
CA ALA A 168 -0.51 -19.82 -6.93
C ALA A 168 -0.57 -18.29 -6.76
N ASP A 169 -1.51 -17.62 -7.42
CA ASP A 169 -1.72 -16.18 -7.28
C ASP A 169 -2.07 -15.77 -5.85
N PHE A 170 -2.87 -16.57 -5.13
CA PHE A 170 -3.15 -16.35 -3.70
C PHE A 170 -1.87 -16.35 -2.86
N ALA A 171 -0.91 -17.23 -3.15
CA ALA A 171 0.40 -17.23 -2.50
C ALA A 171 1.27 -16.03 -2.94
N GLN A 172 1.18 -15.63 -4.21
CA GLN A 172 1.92 -14.48 -4.75
C GLN A 172 1.38 -13.14 -4.27
N MET A 173 0.09 -13.03 -3.99
CA MET A 173 -0.53 -11.81 -3.47
C MET A 173 0.04 -11.42 -2.11
N GLU A 174 0.34 -12.40 -1.26
CA GLU A 174 1.01 -12.19 0.03
C GLU A 174 2.39 -11.54 -0.16
N LEU A 175 3.15 -12.01 -1.16
CA LEU A 175 4.45 -11.44 -1.52
C LEU A 175 4.30 -10.05 -2.17
N ALA A 176 3.28 -9.86 -3.00
CA ALA A 176 3.05 -8.62 -3.73
C ALA A 176 2.80 -7.43 -2.81
N VAL A 177 2.01 -7.62 -1.74
CA VAL A 177 1.75 -6.55 -0.77
C VAL A 177 2.84 -6.40 0.30
N GLY A 178 3.79 -7.33 0.37
CA GLY A 178 4.88 -7.34 1.34
C GLY A 178 5.58 -5.99 1.50
N PRO A 179 5.98 -5.30 0.42
CA PRO A 179 6.66 -3.99 0.51
C PRO A 179 5.84 -2.88 1.18
N PHE A 180 4.50 -2.99 1.23
CA PHE A 180 3.63 -2.02 1.88
C PHE A 180 3.43 -2.26 3.38
N CYS A 181 3.95 -3.37 3.91
CA CYS A 181 3.67 -3.81 5.26
C CYS A 181 4.96 -3.84 6.07
N ARG A 182 4.87 -3.52 7.36
CA ARG A 182 5.96 -3.90 8.29
C ARG A 182 6.03 -5.43 8.40
N ARG A 183 4.86 -6.05 8.55
CA ARG A 183 4.64 -7.50 8.49
C ARG A 183 3.28 -7.77 7.88
N VAL A 184 3.20 -8.67 6.90
CA VAL A 184 1.92 -8.99 6.23
C VAL A 184 0.89 -9.60 7.20
N SER A 185 1.36 -10.27 8.26
CA SER A 185 0.50 -10.78 9.34
C SER A 185 -0.28 -9.69 10.08
N ASP A 186 0.21 -8.45 10.07
CA ASP A 186 -0.37 -7.34 10.82
C ASP A 186 -1.59 -6.74 10.09
N LEU A 187 -1.85 -7.14 8.83
CA LEU A 187 -3.06 -6.77 8.08
C LEU A 187 -4.34 -7.42 8.63
N GLY A 188 -4.24 -8.24 9.67
CA GLY A 188 -5.37 -8.70 10.48
C GLY A 188 -6.40 -9.51 9.71
N LYS A 189 -7.63 -8.97 9.57
CA LYS A 189 -8.75 -9.68 8.93
C LYS A 189 -8.46 -9.99 7.46
N SER A 190 -7.92 -9.03 6.70
CA SER A 190 -7.67 -9.19 5.26
C SER A 190 -6.64 -10.28 5.00
N TYR A 191 -5.56 -10.32 5.79
CA TYR A 191 -4.56 -11.41 5.72
C TYR A 191 -5.18 -12.77 6.03
N ARG A 192 -5.97 -12.91 7.09
CA ARG A 192 -6.65 -14.19 7.40
C ARG A 192 -7.57 -14.63 6.26
N MET A 193 -8.30 -13.70 5.64
CA MET A 193 -9.16 -14.00 4.49
C MET A 193 -8.34 -14.54 3.32
N LEU A 194 -7.21 -13.91 2.98
CA LEU A 194 -6.30 -14.39 1.93
C LEU A 194 -5.83 -15.82 2.20
N ARG A 195 -5.44 -16.10 3.45
CA ARG A 195 -4.96 -17.42 3.88
C ARG A 195 -6.04 -18.50 3.85
N SER A 196 -7.31 -18.15 4.03
CA SER A 196 -8.43 -19.11 3.99
C SER A 196 -8.89 -19.47 2.59
N PHE A 197 -8.61 -18.63 1.60
CA PHE A 197 -8.96 -18.89 0.19
C PHE A 197 -7.88 -19.68 -0.57
N ARG A 198 -6.64 -19.66 -0.06
CA ARG A 198 -5.54 -20.50 -0.54
C ARG A 198 -5.77 -21.96 -0.17
#